data_AF-A0A0D2MV95-F1
#
_entry.id   AF-A0A0D2MV95-F1
#
_cell.length_a   1.000
_cell.length_b   1.000
_cell.length_c   1.000
_cell.angle_alpha   90.00
_cell.angle_beta   90.00
_cell.angle_gamma   90.00
#
_symmetry.space_group_name_H-M   'P 1'
#
loop_
_entity.id
_entity.type
_entity.pdbx_description
1 polymer ?
#
loop_
_entity_poly.entity_id
_entity_poly.type
_entity_poly.pdbx_seq_one_letter_code
_entity_poly.pdbx_strand_id
1 'polypeptide(L)'
;MPRLLQGWLINIENPLSHRQLQNLKHFLGHLRARLHSAVPHSEVIWYDAVTTRGRLHWQNGLTPLNEPFFDLCDGLFTNYAWQQDTPRRAAAAAGGRATDVYFGFDVFGRGTFGGGGLGVTNALTAITKAGVSAALFAPGWTLECHERSEFEAVQELWWRRVREPRSTAWGFA
;
A
#
# COMPACT_ATOMS: atom_id res chain seq x y z
N MET A 1 21.07 9.05 20.70
CA MET A 1 20.87 9.68 19.37
C MET A 1 19.38 9.95 19.21
N PRO A 2 18.95 11.12 18.69
CA PRO A 2 17.55 11.34 18.37
C PRO A 2 17.11 10.33 17.30
N ARG A 3 15.96 9.69 17.48
CA ARG A 3 15.37 8.85 16.44
C ARG A 3 14.81 9.78 15.36
N LEU A 4 15.61 10.04 14.33
CA LEU A 4 15.12 10.74 13.15
C LEU A 4 14.10 9.86 12.44
N LEU A 5 12.99 10.45 12.01
CA LEU A 5 12.03 9.77 11.13
C LEU A 5 12.74 9.37 9.84
N GLN A 6 12.50 8.15 9.36
CA GLN A 6 13.10 7.63 8.13
C GLN A 6 12.24 7.87 6.89
N GLY A 7 11.29 8.81 6.91
CA GLY A 7 10.45 9.03 5.75
C GLY A 7 9.06 9.54 6.05
N TRP A 8 8.23 9.54 5.00
CA TRP A 8 6.85 9.99 5.02
C TRP A 8 5.98 9.16 4.07
N LEU A 9 4.81 8.74 4.57
CA LEU A 9 3.68 8.33 3.73
C LEU A 9 2.83 9.57 3.45
N ILE A 10 2.65 9.90 2.17
CA ILE A 10 1.86 11.05 1.74
C ILE A 10 0.50 10.57 1.26
N ASN A 11 -0.56 10.95 1.98
CA ASN A 11 -1.94 10.66 1.61
C ASN A 11 -2.75 11.95 1.45
N ILE A 12 -3.19 12.25 0.23
CA ILE A 12 -4.00 13.43 -0.10
C ILE A 12 -5.38 12.97 -0.58
N GLU A 13 -6.32 12.88 0.37
CA GLU A 13 -7.70 12.40 0.18
C GLU A 13 -8.67 13.53 -0.23
N ASN A 14 -8.18 14.56 -0.93
CA ASN A 14 -9.02 15.67 -1.39
C ASN A 14 -8.72 16.04 -2.84
N PRO A 15 -9.74 16.48 -3.61
CA PRO A 15 -9.52 17.04 -4.94
C PRO A 15 -8.57 18.24 -4.90
N LEU A 16 -7.87 18.45 -6.01
CA LEU A 16 -6.89 19.52 -6.19
C LEU A 16 -7.20 20.31 -7.46
N SER A 17 -7.06 21.64 -7.37
CA SER A 17 -6.98 22.48 -8.55
C SER A 17 -5.73 22.18 -9.37
N HIS A 18 -5.71 22.62 -10.64
CA HIS A 18 -4.54 22.45 -11.50
C HIS A 18 -3.26 23.01 -10.87
N ARG A 19 -3.33 24.19 -10.26
CA ARG A 19 -2.18 24.82 -9.58
C ARG A 19 -1.69 23.99 -8.39
N GLN A 20 -2.60 23.50 -7.54
CA GLN A 20 -2.24 22.66 -6.40
C GLN A 20 -1.63 21.33 -6.83
N LEU A 21 -2.12 20.74 -7.92
CA LEU A 21 -1.55 19.52 -8.48
C LEU A 21 -0.09 19.72 -8.93
N GLN A 22 0.23 20.84 -9.60
CA GLN A 22 1.62 21.14 -9.97
C GLN A 22 2.50 21.35 -8.73
N ASN A 23 1.98 22.08 -7.72
CA ASN A 23 2.69 22.27 -6.46
C ASN A 23 2.94 20.95 -5.74
N LEU A 24 1.97 20.03 -5.73
CA LEU A 24 2.11 18.71 -5.13
C LEU A 24 3.23 17.91 -5.80
N LYS A 25 3.25 17.86 -7.14
CA LYS A 25 4.33 17.16 -7.87
C LYS A 25 5.71 17.74 -7.56
N HIS A 26 5.82 19.08 -7.54
CA HIS A 26 7.06 19.74 -7.15
C HIS A 26 7.45 19.40 -5.69
N PHE A 27 6.49 19.45 -4.78
CA PHE A 27 6.68 19.12 -3.37
C PHE A 27 7.18 17.68 -3.17
N LEU A 28 6.56 16.69 -3.82
CA LEU A 28 6.95 15.28 -3.68
C LEU A 28 8.41 15.06 -4.13
N GLY A 29 8.77 15.54 -5.31
CA GLY A 29 10.14 15.42 -5.82
C GLY A 29 11.15 16.17 -4.96
N HIS A 30 10.81 17.37 -4.47
CA HIS A 30 11.66 18.14 -3.58
C HIS A 30 11.83 17.44 -2.23
N LEU A 31 10.74 16.95 -1.63
CA LEU A 31 10.74 16.24 -0.35
C LEU A 31 11.66 15.02 -0.41
N ARG A 32 11.49 14.17 -1.43
CA ARG A 32 12.34 12.98 -1.63
C ARG A 32 13.82 13.36 -1.70
N ALA A 33 14.17 14.33 -2.55
CA ALA A 33 15.56 14.77 -2.72
C ALA A 33 16.17 15.34 -1.43
N ARG A 34 15.40 16.14 -0.67
CA ARG A 34 15.87 16.71 0.60
C ARG A 34 16.02 15.65 1.68
N LEU A 35 15.12 14.68 1.74
CA LEU A 35 15.19 13.58 2.71
C LEU A 35 16.38 12.67 2.42
N HIS A 36 16.60 12.23 1.18
CA HIS A 36 17.77 11.40 0.83
C HIS A 36 19.10 12.11 1.14
N SER A 37 19.16 13.44 0.98
CA SER A 37 20.35 14.21 1.36
C SER A 37 20.60 14.25 2.86
N ALA A 38 19.56 14.25 3.69
CA ALA A 38 19.67 14.33 5.15
C ALA A 38 19.72 12.96 5.83
N VAL A 39 19.05 11.96 5.25
CA VAL A 39 18.86 10.60 5.74
C VAL A 39 18.97 9.66 4.53
N PRO A 40 20.15 9.07 4.26
CA PRO A 40 20.42 8.33 3.01
C PRO A 40 19.45 7.18 2.67
N HIS A 41 18.77 6.62 3.67
CA HIS A 41 17.82 5.51 3.52
C HIS A 41 16.36 5.94 3.77
N SER A 42 16.06 7.23 3.67
CA SER A 42 14.69 7.69 3.86
C SER A 42 13.79 7.32 2.70
N GLU A 43 12.50 7.15 2.95
CA GLU A 43 11.50 6.86 1.91
C GLU A 43 10.36 7.89 1.89
N VAL A 44 9.92 8.24 0.70
CA VAL A 44 8.66 8.94 0.45
C VAL A 44 7.74 7.99 -0.29
N ILE A 45 6.62 7.63 0.32
CA ILE A 45 5.62 6.73 -0.28
C ILE A 45 4.37 7.53 -0.62
N TRP A 46 3.88 7.39 -1.85
CA TRP A 46 2.62 7.99 -2.27
C TRP A 46 1.46 7.01 -2.05
N TYR A 47 0.37 7.47 -1.44
CA TYR A 47 -0.88 6.71 -1.42
C TYR A 47 -1.70 6.98 -2.70
N ASP A 48 -2.23 5.93 -3.32
CA ASP A 48 -3.05 5.97 -4.53
C ASP A 48 -4.39 6.69 -4.30
N ALA A 49 -4.38 8.04 -4.24
CA ALA A 49 -5.55 8.86 -3.96
C ALA A 49 -5.91 9.80 -5.14
N VAL A 50 -5.39 11.03 -5.14
CA VAL A 50 -5.65 12.00 -6.20
C VAL A 50 -4.87 11.64 -7.48
N THR A 51 -5.55 11.74 -8.63
CA THR A 51 -4.99 11.42 -9.94
C THR A 51 -4.26 12.61 -10.57
N THR A 52 -3.59 12.38 -11.70
CA THR A 52 -3.01 13.43 -12.56
C THR A 52 -4.04 14.42 -13.13
N ARG A 53 -5.33 14.18 -12.91
CA ARG A 53 -6.43 15.11 -13.23
C ARG A 53 -6.86 15.96 -12.04
N GLY A 54 -6.22 15.84 -10.88
CA GLY A 54 -6.60 16.54 -9.64
C GLY A 54 -7.87 15.99 -8.99
N ARG A 55 -8.39 14.84 -9.45
CA ARG A 55 -9.58 14.20 -8.87
C ARG A 55 -9.17 13.11 -7.90
N LEU A 56 -9.79 13.09 -6.71
CA LEU A 56 -9.72 11.96 -5.80
C LEU A 56 -10.39 10.75 -6.46
N HIS A 57 -9.59 9.78 -6.88
CA HIS A 57 -10.08 8.60 -7.58
C HIS A 57 -9.01 7.50 -7.53
N TRP A 58 -9.08 6.67 -6.48
CA TRP A 58 -8.18 5.55 -6.26
C TRP A 58 -8.17 4.61 -7.48
N GLN A 59 -6.99 4.25 -7.97
CA GLN A 59 -6.81 3.39 -9.13
C GLN A 59 -6.76 1.90 -8.77
N ASN A 60 -6.60 1.59 -7.47
CA ASN A 60 -6.42 0.25 -6.93
C ASN A 60 -5.22 -0.50 -7.54
N GLY A 61 -4.21 0.24 -7.99
CA GLY A 61 -3.06 -0.29 -8.72
C GLY A 61 -2.22 0.83 -9.33
N LEU A 62 -1.15 0.47 -10.05
CA LEU A 62 -0.34 1.42 -10.82
C LEU A 62 -0.96 1.62 -12.21
N THR A 63 -1.29 2.86 -12.57
CA THR A 63 -1.88 3.23 -13.87
C THR A 63 -1.30 4.56 -14.36
N PRO A 64 -1.51 4.95 -15.63
CA PRO A 64 -1.07 6.26 -16.12
C PRO A 64 -1.66 7.47 -15.37
N LEU A 65 -2.73 7.26 -14.59
CA LEU A 65 -3.36 8.32 -13.79
C LEU A 65 -2.67 8.55 -12.44
N ASN A 66 -1.78 7.66 -11.98
CA ASN A 66 -1.00 7.84 -10.75
C ASN A 66 0.51 7.57 -10.90
N GLU A 67 0.96 6.98 -12.01
CA GLU A 67 2.37 6.71 -12.32
C GLU A 67 3.28 7.94 -12.17
N PRO A 68 2.89 9.16 -12.61
CA PRO A 68 3.75 10.32 -12.39
C PRO A 68 4.00 10.67 -10.91
N PHE A 69 3.16 10.24 -9.97
CA PHE A 69 3.46 10.39 -8.54
C PHE A 69 4.41 9.29 -8.04
N PHE A 70 4.28 8.07 -8.56
CA PHE A 70 5.18 6.95 -8.28
C PHE A 70 6.62 7.24 -8.75
N ASP A 71 6.79 7.91 -9.90
CA ASP A 71 8.11 8.33 -10.38
C ASP A 71 8.77 9.40 -9.49
N LEU A 72 7.94 10.23 -8.85
CA LEU A 72 8.38 11.28 -7.94
C LEU A 72 8.64 10.79 -6.50
N CYS A 73 8.22 9.57 -6.19
CA CYS A 73 8.31 8.95 -4.86
C CYS A 73 9.20 7.68 -4.90
N ASP A 74 9.51 7.14 -3.73
CA ASP A 74 10.26 5.88 -3.60
C ASP A 74 9.33 4.67 -3.76
N GLY A 75 8.04 4.81 -3.45
CA GLY A 75 7.06 3.76 -3.66
C GLY A 75 5.62 4.24 -3.81
N LEU A 76 4.76 3.31 -4.21
CA LEU A 76 3.31 3.49 -4.32
C LEU A 76 2.60 2.54 -3.36
N PHE A 77 1.83 3.08 -2.42
CA PHE A 77 0.84 2.33 -1.65
C PHE A 77 -0.50 2.39 -2.39
N THR A 78 -0.94 1.28 -2.99
CA THR A 78 -2.23 1.22 -3.68
C THR A 78 -3.40 1.24 -2.70
N ASN A 79 -4.55 1.76 -3.13
CA ASN A 79 -5.79 1.49 -2.41
C ASN A 79 -6.10 -0.02 -2.40
N TYR A 80 -6.90 -0.46 -1.44
CA TYR A 80 -7.12 -1.88 -1.12
C TYR A 80 -8.23 -2.58 -1.92
N ALA A 81 -9.01 -1.84 -2.72
CA ALA A 81 -10.15 -2.37 -3.51
C ALA A 81 -9.73 -2.93 -4.88
N TRP A 82 -8.67 -3.73 -4.92
CA TRP A 82 -8.12 -4.33 -6.15
C TRP A 82 -8.68 -5.74 -6.41
N GLN A 83 -8.39 -6.27 -7.60
CA GLN A 83 -8.83 -7.59 -8.07
C GLN A 83 -7.63 -8.50 -8.35
N GLN A 84 -7.87 -9.80 -8.46
CA GLN A 84 -6.83 -10.83 -8.53
C GLN A 84 -5.71 -10.58 -9.58
N ASP A 85 -6.05 -10.05 -10.76
CA ASP A 85 -5.06 -9.79 -11.82
C ASP A 85 -4.37 -8.41 -11.70
N THR A 86 -4.88 -7.51 -10.86
CA THR A 86 -4.34 -6.15 -10.72
C THR A 86 -2.87 -6.12 -10.27
N PRO A 87 -2.42 -6.93 -9.29
CA PRO A 87 -0.99 -7.02 -8.93
C PRO A 87 -0.07 -7.35 -10.10
N ARG A 88 -0.45 -8.31 -10.96
CA ARG A 88 0.34 -8.70 -12.13
C ARG A 88 0.46 -7.56 -13.15
N ARG A 89 -0.63 -6.83 -13.40
CA ARG A 89 -0.60 -5.68 -14.32
C ARG A 89 0.26 -4.54 -13.77
N ALA A 90 0.16 -4.27 -12.47
CA ALA A 90 0.99 -3.25 -11.82
C ALA A 90 2.48 -3.62 -11.84
N ALA A 91 2.82 -4.90 -11.62
CA ALA A 91 4.19 -5.40 -11.74
C ALA A 91 4.76 -5.14 -13.15
N ALA A 92 3.98 -5.46 -14.19
CA ALA A 92 4.37 -5.22 -15.57
C ALA A 92 4.55 -3.73 -15.88
N ALA A 93 3.68 -2.85 -15.35
CA ALA A 93 3.79 -1.40 -15.50
C ALA A 93 5.01 -0.81 -14.76
N ALA A 94 5.31 -1.31 -13.56
CA ALA A 94 6.42 -0.82 -12.73
C ALA A 94 7.80 -1.30 -13.20
N GLY A 95 7.85 -2.36 -14.02
CA GLY A 95 9.10 -2.91 -14.55
C GLY A 95 10.08 -3.27 -13.45
N GLY A 96 11.29 -2.68 -13.49
CA GLY A 96 12.34 -2.90 -12.49
C GLY A 96 11.99 -2.43 -11.07
N ARG A 97 10.91 -1.66 -10.91
CA ARG A 97 10.43 -1.16 -9.61
C ARG A 97 9.18 -1.89 -9.11
N ALA A 98 8.92 -3.13 -9.56
CA ALA A 98 7.74 -3.89 -9.15
C ALA A 98 7.60 -4.02 -7.62
N THR A 99 8.71 -4.22 -6.91
CA THR A 99 8.71 -4.31 -5.44
C THR A 99 8.46 -2.97 -4.73
N ASP A 100 8.52 -1.85 -5.45
CA ASP A 100 8.19 -0.52 -4.91
C ASP A 100 6.69 -0.22 -5.00
N VAL A 101 5.89 -1.15 -5.54
CA VAL A 101 4.43 -1.09 -5.53
C VAL A 101 3.91 -1.97 -4.40
N TYR A 102 3.35 -1.34 -3.39
CA TYR A 102 2.80 -1.96 -2.19
C TYR A 102 1.28 -2.06 -2.31
N PHE A 103 0.78 -3.26 -2.57
CA PHE A 103 -0.65 -3.51 -2.67
C PHE A 103 -1.32 -3.46 -1.30
N GLY A 104 -2.27 -2.53 -1.15
CA GLY A 104 -3.00 -2.32 0.08
C GLY A 104 -3.89 -3.49 0.47
N PHE A 105 -3.84 -3.91 1.72
CA PHE A 105 -4.77 -4.87 2.31
C PHE A 105 -5.38 -4.27 3.57
N ASP A 106 -6.68 -3.99 3.54
CA ASP A 106 -7.40 -3.52 4.73
C ASP A 106 -7.73 -4.70 5.64
N VAL A 107 -7.07 -4.77 6.79
CA VAL A 107 -7.22 -5.90 7.72
C VAL A 107 -8.64 -5.96 8.30
N PHE A 108 -9.41 -4.89 8.30
CA PHE A 108 -10.83 -4.92 8.66
C PHE A 108 -11.74 -5.51 7.55
N GLY A 109 -11.23 -5.73 6.34
CA GLY A 109 -11.95 -6.41 5.28
C GLY A 109 -12.91 -5.55 4.46
N ARG A 110 -12.82 -4.20 4.52
CA ARG A 110 -13.77 -3.32 3.83
C ARG A 110 -13.45 -3.23 2.33
N GLY A 111 -14.01 -4.17 1.56
CA GLY A 111 -13.86 -4.19 0.10
C GLY A 111 -12.46 -4.59 -0.37
N THR A 112 -11.66 -5.22 0.48
CA THR A 112 -10.33 -5.71 0.13
C THR A 112 -10.37 -7.11 -0.47
N PHE A 113 -9.47 -7.40 -1.40
CA PHE A 113 -9.28 -8.76 -1.88
C PHE A 113 -8.81 -9.67 -0.74
N GLY A 114 -9.45 -10.82 -0.57
CA GLY A 114 -9.14 -11.79 0.48
C GLY A 114 -9.99 -11.66 1.76
N GLY A 115 -10.78 -10.59 1.92
CA GLY A 115 -11.83 -10.51 2.94
C GLY A 115 -11.42 -10.04 4.35
N GLY A 116 -10.21 -9.50 4.54
CA GLY A 116 -9.74 -9.00 5.85
C GLY A 116 -9.26 -10.10 6.80
N GLY A 117 -8.84 -9.71 8.00
CA GLY A 117 -8.40 -10.59 9.08
C GLY A 117 -7.43 -11.67 8.63
N LEU A 118 -7.79 -12.95 8.88
CA LEU A 118 -7.01 -14.12 8.47
C LEU A 118 -6.99 -14.37 6.95
N GLY A 119 -7.90 -13.73 6.22
CA GLY A 119 -7.94 -13.67 4.76
C GLY A 119 -6.73 -12.96 4.14
N VAL A 120 -5.89 -12.31 4.95
CA VAL A 120 -4.57 -11.75 4.56
C VAL A 120 -3.74 -12.76 3.78
N THR A 121 -3.86 -14.05 4.10
CA THR A 121 -3.16 -15.14 3.42
C THR A 121 -3.46 -15.18 1.92
N ASN A 122 -4.73 -14.97 1.55
CA ASN A 122 -5.16 -15.00 0.15
C ASN A 122 -4.61 -13.79 -0.62
N ALA A 123 -4.68 -12.61 0.01
CA ALA A 123 -4.15 -11.38 -0.58
C ALA A 123 -2.63 -11.47 -0.79
N LEU A 124 -1.89 -11.86 0.24
CA LEU A 124 -0.43 -11.98 0.18
C LEU A 124 0.03 -13.06 -0.80
N THR A 125 -0.73 -14.16 -0.94
CA THR A 125 -0.43 -15.18 -1.97
C THR A 125 -0.51 -14.57 -3.37
N ALA A 126 -1.57 -13.80 -3.67
CA ALA A 126 -1.73 -13.16 -4.98
C ALA A 126 -0.65 -12.09 -5.24
N ILE A 127 -0.36 -11.27 -4.24
CA ILE A 127 0.67 -10.22 -4.27
C ILE A 127 2.06 -10.82 -4.51
N THR A 128 2.45 -11.81 -3.69
CA THR A 128 3.78 -12.45 -3.78
C THR A 128 3.95 -13.16 -5.11
N LYS A 129 2.92 -13.87 -5.59
CA LYS A 129 2.94 -14.53 -6.90
C LYS A 129 3.14 -13.54 -8.06
N ALA A 130 2.65 -12.31 -7.92
CA ALA A 130 2.81 -11.27 -8.92
C ALA A 130 4.16 -10.53 -8.87
N GLY A 131 4.98 -10.76 -7.83
CA GLY A 131 6.28 -10.10 -7.68
C GLY A 131 6.22 -8.63 -7.25
N VAL A 132 5.13 -8.23 -6.59
CA VAL A 132 4.95 -6.90 -5.99
C VAL A 132 4.89 -7.01 -4.46
N SER A 133 4.93 -5.88 -3.76
CA SER A 133 4.94 -5.83 -2.29
C SER A 133 3.53 -5.66 -1.71
N ALA A 134 3.39 -5.80 -0.39
CA ALA A 134 2.14 -5.59 0.32
C ALA A 134 2.22 -4.40 1.29
N ALA A 135 1.12 -3.69 1.48
CA ALA A 135 0.94 -2.71 2.56
C ALA A 135 -0.28 -3.08 3.40
N LEU A 136 -0.09 -3.28 4.70
CA LEU A 136 -1.13 -3.76 5.62
C LEU A 136 -1.77 -2.56 6.31
N PHE A 137 -3.02 -2.25 5.94
CA PHE A 137 -3.77 -1.14 6.50
C PHE A 137 -4.60 -1.59 7.71
N ALA A 138 -4.50 -0.83 8.80
CA ALA A 138 -5.25 -1.06 10.04
C ALA A 138 -5.08 -2.45 10.68
N PRO A 139 -3.84 -2.91 10.98
CA PRO A 139 -3.61 -4.17 11.71
C PRO A 139 -4.16 -4.16 13.16
N GLY A 140 -4.64 -3.01 13.63
CA GLY A 140 -5.39 -2.85 14.88
C GLY A 140 -6.62 -3.76 15.00
N TRP A 141 -7.13 -4.30 13.88
CA TRP A 141 -8.14 -5.37 13.85
C TRP A 141 -7.85 -6.51 14.85
N THR A 142 -6.57 -6.88 15.01
CA THR A 142 -6.13 -7.94 15.95
C THR A 142 -6.47 -7.64 17.42
N LEU A 143 -6.67 -6.37 17.77
CA LEU A 143 -7.07 -5.91 19.10
C LEU A 143 -8.53 -5.46 19.13
N GLU A 144 -8.98 -4.72 18.11
CA GLU A 144 -10.27 -4.01 18.12
C GLU A 144 -11.47 -4.91 17.80
N CYS A 145 -11.24 -6.09 17.20
CA CYS A 145 -12.30 -7.02 16.82
C CYS A 145 -12.33 -8.30 17.66
N HIS A 146 -11.56 -8.34 18.75
CA HIS A 146 -11.42 -9.50 19.62
C HIS A 146 -11.48 -9.08 21.08
N GLU A 147 -11.73 -10.05 21.97
CA GLU A 147 -11.62 -9.78 23.40
C GLU A 147 -10.17 -9.42 23.75
N ARG A 148 -9.98 -8.46 24.65
CA ARG A 148 -8.63 -7.98 25.02
C ARG A 148 -7.74 -9.11 25.54
N SER A 149 -8.31 -10.11 26.21
CA SER A 149 -7.60 -11.30 26.69
C SER A 149 -7.07 -12.20 25.57
N GLU A 150 -7.60 -12.10 24.36
CA GLU A 150 -7.20 -12.90 23.20
C GLU A 150 -6.12 -12.23 22.35
N PHE A 151 -5.84 -10.93 22.59
CA PHE A 151 -4.96 -10.12 21.74
C PHE A 151 -3.63 -10.80 21.42
N GLU A 152 -2.93 -11.33 22.43
CA GLU A 152 -1.63 -11.99 22.23
C GLU A 152 -1.74 -13.19 21.29
N ALA A 153 -2.76 -14.03 21.46
CA ALA A 153 -2.97 -15.21 20.62
C ALA A 153 -3.36 -14.82 19.18
N VAL A 154 -4.24 -13.83 19.04
CA VAL A 154 -4.73 -13.34 17.73
C VAL A 154 -3.62 -12.66 16.95
N GLN A 155 -2.86 -11.74 17.57
CA GLN A 155 -1.78 -11.03 16.87
C GLN A 155 -0.65 -11.98 16.46
N GLU A 156 -0.29 -12.95 17.30
CA GLU A 156 0.71 -13.99 16.93
C GLU A 156 0.24 -14.87 15.77
N LEU A 157 -1.02 -15.30 15.80
CA LEU A 157 -1.61 -16.05 14.70
C LEU A 157 -1.60 -15.22 13.41
N TRP A 158 -2.06 -13.97 13.48
CA TRP A 158 -2.17 -13.10 12.31
C TRP A 158 -0.80 -12.81 11.69
N TRP A 159 0.20 -12.42 12.49
CA TRP A 159 1.57 -12.20 12.00
C TRP A 159 2.24 -13.47 11.48
N ARG A 160 1.90 -14.65 12.02
CA ARG A 160 2.33 -15.93 11.44
C ARG A 160 1.78 -16.13 10.03
N ARG A 161 0.50 -15.79 9.79
CA ARG A 161 -0.12 -15.85 8.45
C ARG A 161 0.48 -14.82 7.48
N VAL A 162 0.92 -13.67 7.99
CA VAL A 162 1.65 -12.66 7.19
C VAL A 162 3.03 -13.18 6.78
N ARG A 163 3.78 -13.81 7.70
CA ARG A 163 5.12 -14.34 7.41
C ARG A 163 5.10 -15.57 6.51
N GLU A 164 4.10 -16.44 6.68
CA GLU A 164 3.96 -17.69 5.93
C GLU A 164 2.58 -17.75 5.25
N PRO A 165 2.34 -16.96 4.18
CA PRO A 165 1.08 -17.02 3.47
C PRO A 165 1.00 -18.35 2.71
N ARG A 166 0.23 -19.30 3.25
CA ARG A 166 -0.10 -20.57 2.59
C ARG A 166 -1.53 -20.54 2.11
N SER A 167 -1.76 -20.56 0.80
CA SER A 167 -3.10 -20.70 0.22
C SER A 167 -3.84 -21.87 0.89
N THR A 168 -4.92 -21.55 1.60
CA THR A 168 -5.94 -22.56 1.94
C THR A 168 -6.80 -22.70 0.69
N ALA A 169 -6.81 -23.88 0.07
CA ALA A 169 -7.68 -24.16 -1.07
C ALA A 169 -9.13 -23.81 -0.69
N TRP A 170 -9.74 -22.88 -1.42
CA TRP A 170 -11.18 -22.64 -1.36
C TRP A 170 -11.82 -23.30 -2.58
N GLY A 171 -12.64 -24.31 -2.31
CA GLY A 171 -13.63 -24.81 -3.26
C GLY A 171 -14.80 -23.83 -3.27
N PHE A 172 -15.24 -23.44 -4.47
CA PHE A 172 -16.51 -22.76 -4.65
C PHE A 172 -17.64 -23.75 -4.35
N ALA A 173 -18.52 -23.41 -3.43
CA ALA A 173 -19.88 -23.92 -3.36
C ALA A 173 -20.81 -22.83 -3.89
#